data_AF-A0AAD8E5J3-F1
#
_entry.id   AF-A0AAD8E5J3-F1
#
_cell.length_a   1.000
_cell.length_b   1.000
_cell.length_c   1.000
_cell.angle_alpha   90.00
_cell.angle_beta   90.00
_cell.angle_gamma   90.00
#
_symmetry.space_group_name_H-M   'P 1'
#
loop_
_entity.id
_entity.type
_entity.pdbx_description
1 polymer ?
#
loop_
_entity_poly.entity_id
_entity_poly.type
_entity_poly.pdbx_seq_one_letter_code
_entity_poly.pdbx_strand_id
1 'polypeptide(L)'
;MSLDKSLNDPHLQQFIETETHKQRFQFLIHGLTDKCWDLCVDKPSGRLDHSTSNCLTNCVERFIDTTNFVVNRLEKTHSFKCKLQKLVLNRFMNILISFRKC
;
A
#
# COMPACT_ATOMS: atom_id res chain seq x y z
N MET A 1 13.86 29.30 6.50
CA MET A 1 13.45 27.89 6.64
C MET A 1 12.14 27.88 7.40
N SER A 2 11.00 27.87 6.70
CA SER A 2 9.66 28.08 7.30
C SER A 2 8.71 26.92 7.03
N LEU A 3 9.24 25.78 6.56
CA LEU A 3 8.44 24.61 6.17
C LEU A 3 8.14 23.68 7.37
N ASP A 4 8.84 23.83 8.50
CA ASP A 4 8.72 22.93 9.66
C ASP A 4 7.54 23.29 10.59
N LYS A 5 7.21 24.57 10.76
CA LYS A 5 6.11 24.99 11.65
C LYS A 5 4.73 24.51 11.21
N SER A 6 4.50 24.31 9.90
CA SER A 6 3.20 23.81 9.43
C SER A 6 3.04 22.30 9.68
N LEU A 7 4.13 21.53 9.65
CA LEU A 7 4.09 20.07 9.81
C LEU A 7 3.81 19.61 11.25
N ASN A 8 3.95 20.48 12.25
CA ASN A 8 3.64 20.17 13.66
C ASN A 8 2.21 20.52 14.08
N ASP A 9 1.38 21.04 13.17
CA ASP A 9 -0.05 21.19 13.42
C ASP A 9 -0.74 19.82 13.27
N PRO A 10 -1.34 19.25 14.33
CA PRO A 10 -1.99 17.94 14.27
C PRO A 10 -3.13 17.89 13.24
N HIS A 11 -3.79 19.02 12.96
CA HIS A 11 -4.84 19.09 11.94
C HIS A 11 -4.23 18.99 10.53
N LEU A 12 -3.08 19.62 10.29
CA LEU A 12 -2.40 19.53 9.00
C LEU A 12 -1.82 18.11 8.79
N GLN A 13 -1.28 17.48 9.83
CA GLN A 13 -0.79 16.09 9.75
C GLN A 13 -1.90 15.14 9.32
N GLN A 14 -3.08 15.21 9.94
CA GLN A 14 -4.24 14.39 9.57
C GLN A 14 -4.70 14.65 8.13
N PHE A 15 -4.69 15.91 7.69
CA PHE A 15 -5.01 16.26 6.31
C PHE A 15 -4.00 15.65 5.33
N ILE A 16 -2.70 15.79 5.60
CA ILE A 16 -1.63 15.22 4.76
C ILE A 16 -1.76 13.70 4.68
N GLU A 17 -2.00 13.01 5.80
CA GLU A 17 -2.18 11.56 5.82
C GLU A 17 -3.38 11.13 4.96
N THR A 18 -4.51 11.83 5.11
CA THR A 18 -5.73 11.56 4.33
C THR A 18 -5.50 11.75 2.84
N GLU A 19 -4.91 12.87 2.43
CA GLU A 19 -4.63 13.15 1.02
C GLU A 19 -3.59 12.19 0.44
N THR A 20 -2.57 11.83 1.22
CA THR A 20 -1.58 10.82 0.81
C THR A 20 -2.23 9.47 0.58
N HIS A 21 -3.16 9.05 1.46
CA HIS A 21 -3.90 7.79 1.28
C HIS A 21 -4.79 7.83 0.04
N LYS A 22 -5.48 8.95 -0.21
CA LYS A 22 -6.27 9.13 -1.43
C LYS A 22 -5.38 9.00 -2.68
N GLN A 23 -4.25 9.68 -2.72
CA GLN A 23 -3.33 9.62 -3.87
C GLN A 23 -2.83 8.19 -4.13
N ARG A 24 -2.42 7.47 -3.08
CA ARG A 24 -2.01 6.07 -3.19
C ARG A 24 -3.15 5.19 -3.72
N PHE A 25 -4.36 5.39 -3.21
CA PHE A 25 -5.55 4.66 -3.65
C PHE A 25 -5.86 4.94 -5.13
N GLN A 26 -5.78 6.19 -5.57
CA GLN A 26 -5.97 6.55 -6.98
C GLN A 26 -4.92 5.87 -7.86
N PHE A 27 -3.65 5.87 -7.46
CA PHE A 27 -2.58 5.17 -8.19
C PHE A 27 -2.88 3.66 -8.32
N LEU A 28 -3.35 3.02 -7.25
CA LEU A 28 -3.76 1.62 -7.29
C LEU A 28 -4.94 1.37 -8.23
N ILE A 29 -5.96 2.24 -8.22
CA ILE A 29 -7.10 2.14 -9.14
C ILE A 29 -6.63 2.26 -10.58
N HIS A 30 -5.78 3.24 -10.90
CA HIS A 30 -5.27 3.41 -12.25
C HIS A 30 -4.49 2.17 -12.71
N GLY A 31 -3.58 1.65 -11.87
CA GLY A 31 -2.85 0.43 -12.19
C GLY A 31 -3.74 -0.81 -12.38
N LEU A 32 -4.79 -0.96 -11.56
CA LEU A 32 -5.78 -2.02 -11.71
C LEU A 32 -6.60 -1.88 -12.99
N THR A 33 -7.00 -0.64 -13.29
CA THR A 33 -7.78 -0.33 -14.49
C THR A 33 -6.99 -0.70 -15.73
N ASP A 34 -5.77 -0.20 -15.86
CA ASP A 34 -4.91 -0.48 -17.01
C ASP A 34 -4.67 -1.99 -17.16
N LYS A 35 -4.30 -2.65 -16.06
CA LYS A 35 -4.01 -4.09 -16.07
C LYS A 35 -5.23 -4.93 -16.45
N CYS A 36 -6.38 -4.67 -15.85
CA CYS A 36 -7.59 -5.44 -16.12
C CYS A 36 -8.21 -5.09 -17.47
N TRP A 37 -8.00 -3.87 -17.96
CA TRP A 37 -8.38 -3.48 -19.31
C TRP A 37 -7.63 -4.32 -20.35
N ASP A 38 -6.31 -4.38 -20.25
CA ASP A 38 -5.46 -5.17 -21.16
C ASP A 38 -5.77 -6.68 -21.14
N LEU A 39 -6.26 -7.19 -20.00
CA LEU A 39 -6.57 -8.62 -19.85
C LEU A 39 -7.99 -9.00 -20.30
N CYS A 40 -8.96 -8.09 -20.15
CA CYS A 40 -10.37 -8.41 -20.30
C CYS A 40 -11.05 -7.73 -21.49
N VAL A 41 -10.47 -6.66 -22.07
CA VAL A 41 -11.11 -5.86 -23.10
C VAL A 41 -10.36 -5.97 -24.42
N ASP A 42 -10.77 -6.92 -25.27
CA ASP A 42 -10.18 -7.10 -26.61
C ASP A 42 -10.65 -6.04 -27.62
N LYS A 43 -11.95 -5.70 -27.58
CA LYS A 43 -12.58 -4.76 -28.50
C LYS A 43 -13.47 -3.78 -27.71
N PRO A 44 -13.15 -2.48 -27.69
CA PRO A 44 -13.97 -1.51 -27.00
C PRO A 44 -15.32 -1.37 -27.71
N SER A 45 -16.40 -1.73 -27.03
CA SER A 45 -17.78 -1.52 -27.45
C SER A 45 -18.45 -0.47 -26.56
N GLY A 46 -19.53 0.16 -27.05
CA GLY A 46 -20.28 1.16 -26.28
C GLY A 46 -20.98 0.61 -25.02
N ARG A 47 -20.96 -0.71 -24.82
CA ARG A 47 -21.43 -1.41 -23.62
C ARG A 47 -20.53 -2.60 -23.34
N LEU A 48 -20.29 -2.86 -22.07
CA LEU A 48 -19.61 -4.09 -21.64
C LEU A 48 -20.58 -5.26 -21.83
N ASP A 49 -20.14 -6.28 -22.57
CA ASP A 49 -20.82 -7.56 -22.65
C ASP A 49 -20.66 -8.33 -21.32
N HIS A 50 -21.50 -9.35 -21.13
CA HIS A 50 -21.52 -10.12 -19.89
C HIS A 50 -20.18 -10.80 -19.59
N SER A 51 -19.47 -11.31 -20.61
CA SER A 51 -18.15 -11.92 -20.45
C SER A 51 -17.13 -10.91 -19.96
N THR A 52 -17.06 -9.73 -20.58
CA THR A 52 -16.13 -8.66 -20.17
C THR A 52 -16.43 -8.17 -18.76
N SER A 53 -17.70 -7.95 -18.42
CA SER A 53 -18.12 -7.55 -17.07
C SER A 53 -17.68 -8.57 -16.02
N ASN A 54 -17.93 -9.86 -16.26
CA ASN A 54 -17.51 -10.93 -15.36
C ASN A 54 -15.98 -11.04 -15.29
N CYS A 55 -15.26 -10.87 -16.41
CA CYS A 55 -13.80 -10.86 -16.42
C CYS A 55 -13.23 -9.74 -15.55
N LEU A 56 -13.74 -8.51 -15.68
CA LEU A 56 -13.28 -7.36 -14.90
C LEU A 56 -13.49 -7.57 -13.39
N THR A 57 -14.66 -8.07 -12.97
CA THR A 57 -14.93 -8.42 -11.57
C THR A 57 -13.91 -9.43 -11.04
N ASN A 58 -13.73 -10.54 -11.76
CA ASN A 58 -12.77 -11.57 -11.38
C ASN A 58 -11.32 -11.06 -11.40
N CYS A 59 -10.95 -10.22 -12.36
CA CYS A 59 -9.60 -9.66 -12.48
C CYS A 59 -9.23 -8.85 -11.22
N VAL A 60 -10.12 -7.94 -10.80
CA VAL A 60 -9.89 -7.09 -9.63
C VAL A 60 -9.85 -7.93 -8.35
N GLU A 61 -10.81 -8.84 -8.15
CA GLU A 61 -10.84 -9.73 -6.98
C GLU A 61 -9.56 -10.58 -6.89
N ARG A 62 -9.12 -11.19 -7.99
CA ARG A 62 -7.91 -12.03 -8.03
C ARG A 62 -6.63 -11.22 -7.79
N PHE A 63 -6.56 -9.98 -8.28
CA PHE A 63 -5.42 -9.12 -8.02
C PHE A 63 -5.30 -8.79 -6.53
N ILE A 64 -6.42 -8.43 -5.89
CA ILE A 64 -6.46 -8.10 -4.46
C ILE A 64 -6.10 -9.35 -3.63
N ASP A 65 -6.69 -10.50 -3.94
CA ASP A 65 -6.38 -11.78 -3.27
C ASP A 65 -4.89 -12.11 -3.36
N THR A 66 -4.31 -12.00 -4.55
CA THR A 66 -2.90 -12.32 -4.80
C THR A 66 -1.98 -11.35 -4.07
N THR A 67 -2.29 -10.05 -4.11
CA THR A 67 -1.50 -9.02 -3.42
C THR A 67 -1.53 -9.26 -1.90
N ASN A 68 -2.71 -9.51 -1.34
CA ASN A 68 -2.86 -9.84 0.08
C ASN A 68 -2.11 -11.12 0.43
N PHE A 69 -2.19 -12.17 -0.39
CA PHE A 69 -1.45 -13.40 -0.17
C PHE A 69 0.07 -13.17 -0.13
N VAL A 70 0.61 -12.41 -1.10
CA VAL A 70 2.03 -12.06 -1.16
C VAL A 70 2.45 -11.25 0.06
N VAL A 71 1.72 -10.19 0.41
CA VAL A 71 2.01 -9.37 1.59
C VAL A 71 1.99 -10.22 2.87
N ASN A 72 0.95 -11.01 3.08
CA ASN A 72 0.85 -11.90 4.23
C ASN A 72 2.02 -12.90 4.29
N ARG A 73 2.46 -13.44 3.15
CA ARG A 73 3.59 -14.36 3.10
C ARG A 73 4.90 -13.66 3.38
N LEU A 74 5.09 -12.46 2.84
CA LEU A 74 6.24 -11.63 3.13
C LEU A 74 6.27 -11.33 4.63
N GLU A 75 5.19 -10.87 5.25
CA GLU A 75 5.12 -10.61 6.69
C GLU A 75 5.50 -11.83 7.54
N LYS A 76 4.98 -13.01 7.18
CA LYS A 76 5.33 -14.29 7.84
C LYS A 76 6.80 -14.67 7.64
N THR A 77 7.39 -14.31 6.50
CA THR A 77 8.80 -14.54 6.18
C THR A 77 9.71 -13.45 6.80
N HIS A 78 9.17 -12.26 7.07
CA HIS A 78 9.78 -11.16 7.82
C HIS A 78 9.78 -11.41 9.34
N SER A 79 9.75 -12.67 9.80
CA SER A 79 10.45 -13.13 11.01
C SER A 79 11.99 -12.97 10.89
N PHE A 80 12.43 -11.90 10.24
CA PHE A 80 13.74 -11.24 10.31
C PHE A 80 13.59 -9.80 10.83
N LYS A 81 12.47 -9.44 11.48
CA LYS A 81 12.30 -8.17 12.23
C LYS A 81 13.35 -7.96 13.33
N CYS A 82 14.19 -8.94 13.63
CA CYS A 82 15.38 -8.77 14.47
C CYS A 82 16.64 -8.28 13.70
N LYS A 83 16.63 -8.14 12.36
CA LYS A 83 17.84 -7.77 11.57
C LYS A 83 17.83 -6.38 10.94
N LEU A 84 16.70 -5.73 10.71
CA LEU A 84 16.66 -4.40 10.06
C LEU A 84 16.35 -3.23 11.02
N GLN A 85 16.51 -3.42 12.33
CA GLN A 85 16.52 -2.33 13.32
C GLN A 85 17.90 -2.22 14.02
N LYS A 86 18.96 -2.80 13.43
CA LYS A 86 20.34 -2.69 13.95
C LYS A 86 21.16 -1.55 13.33
N LEU A 87 20.72 -0.95 12.21
CA LEU A 87 21.54 0.05 11.50
C LEU A 87 21.21 1.51 11.83
N VAL A 88 20.06 1.82 12.44
CA VAL A 88 19.67 3.22 12.74
C VAL A 88 19.67 3.54 14.24
N LEU A 89 19.66 2.54 15.13
CA LEU A 89 19.54 2.75 16.59
C LEU A 89 20.87 2.64 17.37
N ASN A 90 22.03 2.69 16.71
CA ASN A 90 23.32 2.45 17.36
C ASN A 90 24.01 3.71 17.91
N ARG A 91 23.29 4.84 18.07
CA ARG A 91 23.89 6.09 18.57
C ARG A 91 23.31 6.64 19.87
N PHE A 92 22.19 6.16 20.40
CA PHE A 92 21.50 6.93 21.45
C PHE A 92 21.13 6.30 22.79
N MET A 93 21.06 4.99 23.03
CA MET A 93 20.50 4.53 24.31
C MET A 93 21.20 3.32 24.92
N ASN A 94 22.29 3.60 25.64
CA ASN A 94 22.96 2.67 26.54
C ASN A 94 22.28 2.57 27.93
N ILE A 95 21.03 3.01 28.06
CA ILE A 95 20.36 3.13 29.36
C ILE A 95 18.89 2.73 29.18
N LEU A 96 18.53 1.64 29.86
CA LEU A 96 17.18 1.15 30.18
C LEU A 96 16.50 0.21 29.16
N ILE A 97 16.73 -1.09 29.37
CA ILE A 97 15.70 -2.02 29.87
C ILE A 97 14.30 -1.77 29.29
N SER A 98 14.11 -2.15 28.03
CA SER A 98 12.84 -2.75 27.62
C SER A 98 13.07 -3.50 26.33
N PHE A 99 13.40 -4.79 26.47
CA PHE A 99 13.01 -5.83 25.53
C PHE A 99 11.47 -5.87 25.42
N ARG A 100 10.86 -4.78 24.99
CA ARG A 100 9.45 -4.74 24.63
C ARG A 100 9.36 -4.74 23.11
N LYS A 101 9.34 -5.98 22.65
CA LYS A 101 8.67 -6.50 21.46
C LYS A 101 9.50 -6.56 20.17
N CYS A 102 9.93 -7.78 19.88
CA CYS A 102 9.25 -8.48 18.78
C CYS A 102 7.73 -8.50 19.03
#